data_AF-A0A455UDL9-F1
#
_entry.id   AF-A0A455UDL9-F1
#
_cell.length_a   1.000
_cell.length_b   1.000
_cell.length_c   1.000
_cell.angle_alpha   90.00
_cell.angle_beta   90.00
_cell.angle_gamma   90.00
#
_symmetry.space_group_name_H-M   'P 1'
#
loop_
_entity.id
_entity.type
_entity.pdbx_description
1 polymer ?
#
loop_
_entity_poly.entity_id
_entity_poly.type
_entity_poly.pdbx_seq_one_letter_code
_entity_poly.pdbx_strand_id
1 'polypeptide(L)'
;MATTCEAMLMGVPVVTLPGPTFAGRHSATHLINAGLPELVTSSWDEYRQRVMELASDLPNLAVIRAGLRTILHYSPVCDAPRFAKHFNNALRAIWALLRR
;
A
#
# COMPACT_ATOMS: atom_id res chain seq x y z
N MET A 1 -3.34 -5.23 7.65
CA MET A 1 -4.53 -4.36 7.74
C MET A 1 -5.26 -4.45 6.41
N ALA A 2 -6.32 -5.25 6.36
CA ALA A 2 -7.13 -5.47 5.15
C ALA A 2 -7.86 -4.19 4.71
N THR A 3 -8.23 -3.34 5.68
CA THR A 3 -9.03 -2.14 5.45
C THR A 3 -8.37 -1.10 4.55
N THR A 4 -7.03 -1.02 4.48
CA THR A 4 -6.34 -0.14 3.52
C THR A 4 -6.60 -0.60 2.08
N CYS A 5 -6.47 -1.89 1.81
CA CYS A 5 -6.75 -2.46 0.50
C CYS A 5 -8.25 -2.36 0.16
N GLU A 6 -9.13 -2.61 1.13
CA GLU A 6 -10.58 -2.45 0.96
C GLU A 6 -10.95 -1.00 0.62
N ALA A 7 -10.40 -0.02 1.34
CA ALA A 7 -10.60 1.40 1.04
C ALA A 7 -10.19 1.72 -0.40
N MET A 8 -9.01 1.28 -0.83
CA MET A 8 -8.54 1.48 -2.20
C MET A 8 -9.42 0.77 -3.24
N LEU A 9 -9.88 -0.46 -2.98
CA LEU A 9 -10.85 -1.16 -3.83
C LEU A 9 -12.17 -0.39 -3.96
N MET A 10 -12.56 0.36 -2.93
CA MET A 10 -13.75 1.20 -2.93
C MET A 10 -13.48 2.64 -3.40
N GLY A 11 -12.29 2.91 -3.94
CA GLY A 11 -11.93 4.22 -4.47
C GLY A 11 -11.71 5.27 -3.39
N VAL A 12 -11.33 4.88 -2.17
CA VAL A 12 -11.05 5.79 -1.06
C VAL A 12 -9.53 5.86 -0.85
N PRO A 13 -8.89 7.03 -1.06
CA PRO A 13 -7.46 7.18 -0.80
C PRO A 13 -7.17 7.09 0.70
N VAL A 14 -6.03 6.48 1.04
CA VAL A 14 -5.57 6.32 2.42
C VAL A 14 -4.23 7.02 2.57
N VAL A 15 -4.16 8.04 3.42
CA VAL A 15 -2.90 8.67 3.86
C VAL A 15 -2.42 7.96 5.12
N THR A 16 -1.13 7.71 5.26
CA THR A 16 -0.56 7.02 6.43
C THR A 16 0.73 7.67 6.92
N LEU A 17 0.91 7.70 8.24
CA LEU A 17 2.17 8.04 8.90
C LEU A 17 2.73 6.77 9.55
N PRO A 18 3.82 6.17 9.02
CA PRO A 18 4.34 4.91 9.52
C PRO A 18 4.86 5.04 10.97
N GLY A 19 4.37 4.19 11.86
CA GLY A 19 4.85 4.08 13.23
C GLY A 19 6.13 3.22 13.38
N PRO A 20 6.63 3.05 14.62
CA PRO A 20 7.86 2.28 14.89
C PRO A 20 7.63 0.75 14.87
N THR A 21 6.38 0.29 14.92
CA THR A 21 6.05 -1.14 15.02
C THR A 21 5.70 -1.74 13.66
N PHE A 22 5.77 -3.06 13.53
CA PHE A 22 5.29 -3.77 12.34
C PHE A 22 3.84 -3.39 12.00
N ALA A 23 2.94 -3.38 12.98
CA ALA A 23 1.55 -3.00 12.79
C ALA A 23 1.42 -1.54 12.31
N GLY A 24 2.21 -0.63 12.89
CA GLY A 24 2.22 0.79 12.52
C GLY A 24 2.76 1.08 11.12
N ARG A 25 3.38 0.12 10.44
CA ARG A 25 3.93 0.27 9.08
C ARG A 25 3.13 -0.44 8.00
N HIS A 26 2.08 -1.16 8.39
CA HIS A 26 1.38 -2.07 7.49
C HIS A 26 0.74 -1.35 6.29
N SER A 27 0.07 -0.22 6.52
CA SER A 27 -0.53 0.59 5.44
C SER A 27 0.52 1.15 4.49
N ALA A 28 1.68 1.56 5.01
CA ALA A 28 2.77 2.09 4.20
C ALA A 28 3.30 1.06 3.21
N THR A 29 3.49 -0.19 3.65
CA THR A 29 3.91 -1.28 2.77
C THR A 29 2.92 -1.52 1.63
N HIS A 30 1.61 -1.47 1.90
CA HIS A 30 0.59 -1.62 0.86
C HIS A 30 0.62 -0.48 -0.14
N LEU A 31 0.68 0.77 0.33
CA LEU A 31 0.71 1.95 -0.53
C LEU A 31 1.97 1.99 -1.40
N ILE A 32 3.15 1.68 -0.84
CA ILE A 32 4.39 1.58 -1.60
C ILE A 32 4.29 0.51 -2.68
N ASN A 33 3.80 -0.68 -2.35
CA ASN A 33 3.67 -1.76 -3.33
C ASN A 33 2.53 -1.53 -4.33
N ALA A 34 1.55 -0.68 -4.00
CA ALA A 34 0.52 -0.22 -4.91
C ALA A 34 1.00 0.87 -5.88
N GLY A 35 2.23 1.38 -5.71
CA GLY A 35 2.77 2.48 -6.52
C GLY A 35 2.28 3.85 -6.08
N LEU A 36 1.90 4.01 -4.81
CA LEU A 36 1.38 5.25 -4.21
C LEU A 36 2.28 5.74 -3.05
N PRO A 37 3.62 5.85 -3.23
CA PRO A 37 4.51 6.28 -2.15
C PRO A 37 4.19 7.68 -1.63
N GLU A 38 3.57 8.52 -2.45
CA GLU A 38 3.17 9.87 -2.08
C GLU A 38 2.13 9.88 -0.96
N LEU A 39 1.34 8.82 -0.77
CA LEU A 39 0.36 8.73 0.32
C LEU A 39 0.97 8.29 1.67
N VAL A 40 2.28 8.06 1.71
CA VAL A 40 3.04 7.68 2.89
C VAL A 40 3.84 8.90 3.37
N THR A 41 3.44 9.48 4.50
CA THR A 41 4.04 10.69 5.04
C THR A 41 5.09 10.39 6.10
N SER A 42 5.96 11.35 6.37
CA SER A 42 7.07 11.23 7.33
C SER A 42 6.85 12.01 8.63
N SER A 43 5.84 12.88 8.68
CA SER A 43 5.49 13.67 9.85
C SER A 43 3.98 13.94 9.93
N TRP A 44 3.53 14.43 11.08
CA TRP A 44 2.14 14.88 11.27
C TRP A 44 1.80 16.14 10.48
N ASP A 45 2.77 17.02 10.21
CA ASP A 45 2.56 18.21 9.39
C ASP A 45 2.36 17.81 7.93
N GLU A 46 3.19 16.90 7.41
CA GLU A 46 3.04 16.35 6.07
C GLU A 46 1.74 15.55 5.93
N TYR A 47 1.37 14.76 6.94
CA TYR A 47 0.09 14.07 6.97
C TYR A 47 -1.08 15.04 6.82
N ARG A 48 -1.10 16.12 7.61
CA ARG A 48 -2.13 17.16 7.57
C ARG A 48 -2.16 17.85 6.21
N GLN A 49 -0.99 18.25 5.70
CA GLN A 49 -0.86 18.90 4.41
C GLN A 49 -1.42 18.01 3.29
N ARG A 50 -1.04 16.73 3.25
CA ARG A 50 -1.52 15.81 2.21
C ARG A 50 -3.03 15.59 2.28
N VAL A 51 -3.60 15.47 3.48
CA VAL A 51 -5.05 15.36 3.63
C VAL A 51 -5.76 16.63 3.14
N MET A 52 -5.21 17.82 3.45
CA MET A 52 -5.77 19.10 2.98
C MET A 52 -5.70 19.23 1.46
N GLU A 53 -4.58 18.84 0.83
CA GLU A 53 -4.42 18.83 -0.63
C GLU A 53 -5.46 17.94 -1.32
N LEU A 54 -5.67 16.72 -0.79
CA LEU A 54 -6.68 15.81 -1.32
C LEU A 54 -8.10 16.35 -1.13
N ALA A 55 -8.37 17.04 -0.03
CA ALA A 55 -9.70 17.55 0.28
C ALA A 55 -10.04 18.88 -0.42
N SER A 56 -9.03 19.67 -0.83
CA SER A 56 -9.24 21.00 -1.40
C SER A 56 -9.48 21.01 -2.92
N ASP A 57 -9.08 19.96 -3.63
CA ASP A 57 -9.26 19.80 -5.08
C ASP A 57 -10.18 18.62 -5.40
N LEU A 58 -11.50 18.87 -5.35
CA LEU A 58 -12.51 17.84 -5.62
C LEU A 58 -12.45 17.26 -7.05
N PRO A 59 -12.24 18.06 -8.11
CA PRO A 59 -12.03 17.52 -9.45
C PRO A 59 -10.87 16.52 -9.53
N ASN A 60 -9.70 16.87 -8.99
CA ASN A 60 -8.55 15.97 -8.98
C ASN A 60 -8.79 14.75 -8.08
N LEU A 61 -9.41 14.94 -6.91
CA LEU A 61 -9.80 13.84 -6.04
C LEU A 61 -10.73 12.85 -6.76
N ALA A 62 -11.67 13.33 -7.57
CA ALA A 62 -12.54 12.45 -8.36
C ALA A 62 -11.75 11.57 -9.35
N VAL A 63 -10.73 12.13 -10.00
CA VAL A 63 -9.82 11.39 -10.90
C VAL A 63 -9.06 10.31 -10.12
N ILE A 64 -8.48 10.67 -8.96
CA ILE A 64 -7.75 9.72 -8.09
C ILE A 64 -8.69 8.58 -7.69
N ARG A 65 -9.88 8.90 -7.16
CA ARG A 65 -10.87 7.92 -6.68
C ARG A 65 -11.29 6.93 -7.78
N ALA A 66 -11.45 7.42 -9.02
CA ALA A 66 -11.80 6.58 -10.17
C ALA A 66 -10.67 5.60 -10.55
N GLY A 67 -9.40 5.98 -10.35
CA GLY A 67 -8.23 5.16 -10.70
C GLY A 67 -7.82 4.12 -9.65
N LEU A 68 -8.10 4.36 -8.36
CA LEU A 68 -7.54 3.57 -7.24
C LEU A 68 -7.79 2.07 -7.34
N ARG A 69 -9.00 1.64 -7.73
CA ARG A 69 -9.31 0.21 -7.88
C ARG A 69 -8.42 -0.44 -8.94
N THR A 70 -8.26 0.21 -10.08
CA THR A 70 -7.41 -0.26 -11.17
C THR A 70 -5.95 -0.30 -10.73
N ILE A 71 -5.46 0.77 -10.08
CA ILE A 71 -4.10 0.85 -9.56
C ILE A 71 -3.81 -0.34 -8.62
N LEU A 72 -4.70 -0.59 -7.64
CA LEU A 72 -4.53 -1.71 -6.73
C LEU A 72 -4.55 -3.06 -7.44
N HIS A 73 -5.55 -3.28 -8.30
CA HIS A 73 -5.75 -4.56 -8.98
C HIS A 73 -4.55 -4.97 -9.85
N TYR A 74 -3.91 -4.00 -10.50
CA TYR A 74 -2.73 -4.24 -11.35
C TYR A 74 -1.39 -4.07 -10.60
N SER A 75 -1.42 -3.79 -9.30
CA SER A 75 -0.21 -3.68 -8.50
C SER A 75 0.29 -5.04 -8.01
N PRO A 76 1.58 -5.14 -7.61
CA PRO A 76 2.12 -6.29 -6.89
C PRO A 76 1.31 -6.76 -5.68
N VAL A 77 0.49 -5.89 -5.06
CA VAL A 77 -0.36 -6.26 -3.92
C VAL A 77 -1.40 -7.32 -4.32
N CYS A 78 -1.88 -7.31 -5.57
CA CYS A 78 -2.87 -8.25 -6.09
C CYS A 78 -2.27 -9.30 -7.05
N ASP A 79 -0.94 -9.35 -7.20
CA ASP A 79 -0.26 -10.33 -8.06
C ASP A 79 0.01 -11.65 -7.30
N ALA A 80 -1.03 -12.47 -7.21
CA ALA A 80 -0.96 -13.77 -6.52
C ALA A 80 0.09 -14.73 -7.13
N PRO A 81 0.23 -14.88 -8.46
CA PRO A 81 1.27 -15.72 -9.04
C PRO A 81 2.69 -15.29 -8.65
N ARG A 82 2.99 -13.97 -8.70
CA ARG A 82 4.29 -13.44 -8.27
C ARG A 82 4.53 -13.68 -6.79
N PHE A 83 3.54 -13.43 -5.95
CA PHE A 83 3.63 -13.70 -4.51
C PHE A 83 3.96 -15.18 -4.26
N ALA A 84 3.20 -16.10 -4.86
CA ALA A 84 3.39 -17.53 -4.69
C ALA A 84 4.80 -17.98 -5.13
N LYS A 85 5.31 -17.46 -6.25
CA LYS A 85 6.67 -17.74 -6.71
C LYS A 85 7.72 -17.29 -5.69
N HIS A 86 7.65 -16.05 -5.20
CA HIS A 86 8.62 -15.52 -4.24
C HIS A 86 8.55 -16.24 -2.89
N PHE A 87 7.34 -16.56 -2.44
CA PHE A 87 7.11 -17.31 -1.22
C PHE A 87 7.70 -18.72 -1.30
N ASN A 88 7.45 -19.44 -2.40
CA ASN A 88 8.01 -20.77 -2.64
C ASN A 88 9.55 -20.74 -2.69
N ASN A 89 10.15 -19.72 -3.32
CA ASN A 89 11.59 -19.56 -3.35
C ASN A 89 12.17 -19.37 -1.95
N ALA A 90 11.53 -18.53 -1.11
CA ALA A 90 11.94 -18.31 0.27
C ALA A 90 11.86 -19.61 1.10
N LEU A 91 10.75 -20.36 0.99
CA LEU A 91 10.60 -21.64 1.68
C LEU A 91 11.66 -22.66 1.25
N ARG A 92 11.95 -22.76 -0.06
CA ARG A 92 13.00 -23.66 -0.58
C ARG A 92 14.38 -23.27 -0.08
N ALA A 93 14.69 -21.98 0.00
CA ALA A 93 15.95 -21.49 0.54
C ALA A 93 16.12 -21.86 2.02
N ILE A 94 15.09 -21.62 2.84
CA ILE A 94 15.07 -22.01 4.26
C ILE A 94 15.29 -23.52 4.40
N TRP A 95 14.57 -24.32 3.61
CA TRP A 95 14.70 -25.78 3.62
C TRP A 95 16.11 -26.27 3.27
N ALA A 96 16.74 -25.67 2.26
CA ALA A 96 18.09 -26.03 1.86
C ALA A 96 19.14 -25.68 2.94
N LEU A 97 18.93 -24.58 3.67
CA LEU A 97 19.80 -24.18 4.79
C LEU A 97 19.70 -25.14 5.97
N LEU A 98 18.49 -25.61 6.30
CA LEU A 98 18.23 -26.53 7.41
C LEU A 98 18.68 -27.98 7.15
N ARG A 99 19.02 -28.32 5.90
CA ARG A 99 19.51 -29.65 5.50
C ARG A 99 21.04 -29.75 5.43
N ARG A 100 21.75 -28.66 5.72
CA ARG A 100 23.20 -28.66 5.96
C ARG A 100 23.47 -28.91 7.44
#